data_AF-A0A183PWK9-F1
#
_entry.id   AF-A0A183PWK9-F1
#
_cell.length_a   1.000
_cell.length_b   1.000
_cell.length_c   1.000
_cell.angle_alpha   90.00
_cell.angle_beta   90.00
_cell.angle_gamma   90.00
#
_symmetry.space_group_name_H-M   'P 1'
#
loop_
_entity.id
_entity.type
_entity.pdbx_description
1 polymer ?
#
loop_
_entity_poly.entity_id
_entity_poly.type
_entity_poly.pdbx_seq_one_letter_code
_entity_poly.pdbx_strand_id
1 'polypeptide(L)'
;MTLLFALFSDSDWWLVQNLSSGRKGYVPSSFVARKGSVEAEEWFMPKLSRKDSERLLLLEGNAQGVFLVRESETSQGSLTLSVRDEERGLSGIMNTVKHYRIKHPDYRYYYITTKCSFSSLQELIQFYSIDSHGLCCKLTRACLCPPPITSDLSVKTKDHWEISKSSIVLTEKLGAGQFGEVWKGMHIYTYIYIYIYIMVYMIFC
;
A
#
# COMPACT_ATOMS: atom_id res chain seq x y z
N MET A 1 -8.58 -7.04 -11.82
CA MET A 1 -7.80 -7.99 -10.98
C MET A 1 -7.38 -9.18 -11.84
N THR A 2 -6.09 -9.52 -11.88
CA THR A 2 -5.55 -10.60 -12.74
C THR A 2 -5.36 -11.87 -11.91
N LEU A 3 -5.86 -13.01 -12.40
CA LEU A 3 -5.67 -14.29 -11.71
C LEU A 3 -4.36 -14.96 -12.13
N LEU A 4 -3.59 -15.35 -11.12
CA LEU A 4 -2.27 -15.96 -11.24
C LEU A 4 -2.27 -17.30 -10.51
N PHE A 5 -1.64 -18.31 -11.12
CA PHE A 5 -1.35 -19.58 -10.46
C PHE A 5 0.09 -19.59 -9.96
N ALA A 6 0.30 -19.79 -8.66
CA ALA A 6 1.63 -19.87 -8.07
C ALA A 6 2.29 -21.22 -8.40
N LEU A 7 3.40 -21.18 -9.14
CA LEU A 7 4.20 -22.35 -9.49
C LEU A 7 5.32 -22.60 -8.46
N PHE A 8 5.89 -21.52 -7.92
CA PHE A 8 6.89 -21.56 -6.87
C PHE A 8 6.80 -20.28 -6.03
N SER A 9 6.93 -20.38 -4.71
CA SER A 9 6.85 -19.25 -3.78
C SER A 9 8.08 -19.21 -2.86
N ASP A 10 8.78 -18.08 -2.88
CA ASP A 10 9.82 -17.70 -1.91
C ASP A 10 9.34 -16.49 -1.06
N SER A 11 10.15 -16.00 -0.12
CA SER A 11 9.83 -14.84 0.73
C SER A 11 9.55 -13.57 -0.08
N ASP A 12 10.32 -13.32 -1.14
CA ASP A 12 10.31 -12.03 -1.85
C ASP A 12 9.73 -12.10 -3.26
N TRP A 13 9.89 -13.23 -3.95
CA TRP A 13 9.53 -13.36 -5.36
C TRP A 13 8.87 -14.70 -5.68
N TRP A 14 7.75 -14.64 -6.38
CA TRP A 14 6.95 -15.82 -6.74
C TRP A 14 7.00 -16.04 -8.24
N LEU A 15 7.23 -17.28 -8.66
CA LEU A 15 7.03 -17.70 -10.04
C LEU A 15 5.55 -17.99 -10.24
N VAL A 16 4.92 -17.26 -11.16
CA VAL A 16 3.49 -17.35 -11.40
C VAL A 16 3.18 -17.61 -12.88
N GLN A 17 2.04 -18.21 -13.14
CA GLN A 17 1.44 -18.33 -14.46
C GLN A 17 0.15 -17.51 -14.54
N ASN A 18 0.07 -16.63 -15.52
CA ASN A 18 -1.14 -15.89 -15.81
C ASN A 18 -2.18 -16.82 -16.45
N LEU A 19 -3.37 -16.90 -15.84
CA LEU A 19 -4.39 -17.87 -16.25
C LEU A 19 -5.08 -17.50 -17.58
N SER A 20 -5.12 -16.20 -17.95
CA SER A 20 -5.77 -15.77 -19.20
C SER A 20 -4.85 -15.87 -20.42
N SER A 21 -3.56 -15.59 -20.24
CA SER A 21 -2.56 -15.56 -21.33
C SER A 21 -1.63 -16.77 -21.35
N GLY A 22 -1.60 -17.60 -20.31
CA GLY A 22 -0.67 -18.71 -20.15
C GLY A 22 0.79 -18.31 -19.89
N ARG A 23 1.12 -17.00 -19.91
CA ARG A 23 2.49 -16.50 -19.72
C ARG A 23 2.98 -16.75 -18.30
N LYS A 24 4.24 -17.16 -18.17
CA LYS A 24 4.93 -17.35 -16.89
C LYS A 24 5.89 -16.22 -16.62
N GLY A 25 6.07 -15.86 -15.36
CA GLY A 25 7.01 -14.81 -14.95
C GLY A 25 7.13 -14.70 -13.45
N TYR A 26 8.12 -13.95 -12.99
CA TYR A 26 8.28 -13.65 -11.57
C TYR A 26 7.55 -12.37 -11.21
N VAL A 27 6.91 -12.38 -10.05
CA VAL A 27 6.26 -11.20 -9.44
C VAL A 27 6.73 -11.06 -8.00
N PRO A 28 6.87 -9.83 -7.46
CA PRO A 28 7.16 -9.66 -6.05
C PRO A 28 6.00 -10.18 -5.19
N SER A 29 6.32 -10.84 -4.09
CA SER A 29 5.32 -11.42 -3.17
C SER A 29 4.37 -10.36 -2.60
N SER A 30 4.82 -9.10 -2.46
CA SER A 30 4.02 -7.97 -1.97
C SER A 30 2.90 -7.51 -2.92
N PHE A 31 2.93 -7.93 -4.20
CA PHE A 31 1.92 -7.58 -5.20
C PHE A 31 0.87 -8.67 -5.41
N VAL A 32 0.97 -9.77 -4.65
CA VAL A 32 0.06 -10.91 -4.78
C VAL A 32 -0.57 -11.24 -3.44
N ALA A 33 -1.85 -11.60 -3.50
CA ALA A 33 -2.61 -12.09 -2.37
C ALA A 33 -3.38 -13.34 -2.79
N ARG A 34 -3.69 -14.20 -1.82
CA ARG A 34 -4.51 -15.39 -2.08
C ARG A 34 -5.91 -14.93 -2.47
N LYS A 35 -6.46 -15.49 -3.54
CA LYS A 35 -7.84 -15.18 -3.96
C LYS A 35 -8.82 -15.45 -2.81
N GLY A 36 -9.63 -14.45 -2.48
CA GLY A 36 -10.64 -14.53 -1.41
C GLY A 36 -10.10 -14.33 0.00
N SER A 37 -8.79 -14.08 0.17
CA SER A 37 -8.25 -13.65 1.46
C SER A 37 -8.47 -12.15 1.65
N VAL A 38 -8.39 -11.67 2.90
CA VAL A 38 -8.55 -10.24 3.20
C VAL A 38 -7.41 -9.40 2.61
N GLU A 39 -6.23 -9.98 2.44
CA GLU A 39 -5.07 -9.34 1.80
C GLU A 39 -5.30 -9.02 0.32
N ALA A 40 -6.30 -9.64 -0.32
CA ALA A 40 -6.69 -9.31 -1.69
C ALA A 40 -7.65 -8.12 -1.78
N GLU A 41 -8.14 -7.62 -0.64
CA GLU A 41 -9.09 -6.52 -0.58
C GLU A 41 -8.37 -5.17 -0.63
N GLU A 42 -8.81 -4.29 -1.54
CA GLU A 42 -8.16 -2.99 -1.77
C GLU A 42 -8.20 -2.06 -0.54
N TRP A 43 -9.19 -2.25 0.35
CA TRP A 43 -9.35 -1.49 1.58
C TRP A 43 -8.50 -2.01 2.74
N PHE A 44 -7.81 -3.16 2.61
CA PHE A 44 -7.02 -3.74 3.69
C PHE A 44 -5.53 -3.40 3.57
N MET A 45 -5.04 -2.60 4.52
CA MET A 45 -3.66 -2.10 4.58
C MET A 45 -3.07 -2.37 5.97
N PRO A 46 -2.72 -3.63 6.30
CA PRO A 46 -2.42 -4.05 7.67
C PRO A 46 -1.24 -3.29 8.26
N LYS A 47 -0.20 -3.01 7.45
CA LYS A 47 1.05 -2.35 7.88
C LYS A 47 0.95 -0.82 7.95
N LEU A 48 -0.19 -0.22 7.65
CA LEU A 48 -0.33 1.23 7.59
C LEU A 48 -0.43 1.82 9.00
N SER A 49 0.38 2.83 9.31
CA SER A 49 0.31 3.53 10.59
C SER A 49 -0.97 4.37 10.71
N ARG A 50 -1.36 4.76 11.93
CA ARG A 50 -2.46 5.72 12.13
C ARG A 50 -2.18 7.02 11.38
N LYS A 51 -0.98 7.57 11.55
CA LYS A 51 -0.58 8.84 10.94
C LYS A 51 -0.62 8.78 9.41
N ASP A 52 -0.13 7.69 8.81
CA ASP A 52 -0.18 7.50 7.36
C ASP A 52 -1.61 7.28 6.86
N SER A 53 -2.45 6.59 7.63
CA SER A 53 -3.87 6.45 7.29
C SER A 53 -4.59 7.80 7.25
N GLU A 54 -4.31 8.67 8.22
CA GLU A 54 -4.87 10.03 8.27
C GLU A 54 -4.40 10.84 7.05
N ARG A 55 -3.09 10.80 6.75
CA ARG A 55 -2.51 11.49 5.59
C ARG A 55 -3.13 11.03 4.27
N LEU A 56 -3.27 9.72 4.06
CA LEU A 56 -3.83 9.16 2.82
C LEU A 56 -5.32 9.48 2.67
N LEU A 57 -6.10 9.33 3.75
CA LEU A 57 -7.52 9.61 3.72
C LEU A 57 -7.81 11.10 3.48
N LEU A 58 -6.98 12.00 4.01
CA LEU A 58 -7.13 13.45 3.84
C LEU A 58 -6.55 14.01 2.53
N LEU A 59 -6.03 13.16 1.63
CA LEU A 59 -5.63 13.61 0.29
C LEU A 59 -6.81 14.24 -0.49
N GLU A 60 -6.50 15.26 -1.28
CA GLU A 60 -7.47 15.89 -2.16
C GLU A 60 -8.08 14.86 -3.14
N GLY A 61 -9.39 15.00 -3.38
CA GLY A 61 -10.15 14.07 -4.23
C GLY A 61 -10.75 12.86 -3.51
N ASN A 62 -10.38 12.60 -2.25
CA ASN A 62 -11.18 11.69 -1.41
C ASN A 62 -12.45 12.40 -0.96
N ALA A 63 -13.58 11.67 -0.94
CA ALA A 63 -14.88 12.15 -0.50
C ALA A 63 -15.24 11.58 0.89
N GLN A 64 -16.25 12.13 1.56
CA GLN A 64 -16.73 11.60 2.85
C GLN A 64 -17.05 10.10 2.72
N GLY A 65 -16.69 9.33 3.75
CA GLY A 65 -16.89 7.88 3.79
C GLY A 65 -15.82 7.04 3.06
N VAL A 66 -14.81 7.67 2.45
CA VAL A 66 -13.62 6.92 1.99
C VAL A 66 -12.93 6.31 3.22
N PHE A 67 -12.52 5.05 3.11
CA PHE A 67 -12.09 4.28 4.28
C PHE A 67 -10.96 3.29 3.98
N LEU A 68 -10.33 2.77 5.04
CA LEU A 68 -9.41 1.64 5.01
C LEU A 68 -9.44 0.89 6.34
N VAL A 69 -9.01 -0.38 6.31
CA VAL A 69 -8.78 -1.22 7.49
C VAL A 69 -7.30 -1.48 7.64
N ARG A 70 -6.77 -1.31 8.85
CA ARG A 70 -5.36 -1.52 9.20
C ARG A 70 -5.22 -2.23 10.54
N GLU A 71 -4.03 -2.71 10.85
CA GLU A 71 -3.74 -3.19 12.21
C GLU A 71 -3.65 -2.03 13.20
N SER A 72 -3.94 -2.33 14.47
CA SER A 72 -3.82 -1.38 15.56
C SER A 72 -2.40 -1.34 16.09
N GLU A 73 -1.76 -0.18 16.03
CA GLU A 73 -0.40 0.03 16.58
C GLU A 73 -0.33 -0.14 18.10
N THR A 74 -1.46 0.05 18.80
CA THR A 74 -1.52 0.01 20.27
C THR A 74 -2.13 -1.28 20.82
N SER A 75 -2.61 -2.17 19.96
CA SER A 75 -3.31 -3.39 20.38
C SER A 75 -3.01 -4.50 19.39
N GLN A 76 -2.00 -5.31 19.72
CA GLN A 76 -1.54 -6.40 18.86
C GLN A 76 -2.70 -7.33 18.49
N GLY A 77 -2.80 -7.67 17.20
CA GLY A 77 -3.87 -8.51 16.65
C GLY A 77 -5.24 -7.84 16.56
N SER A 78 -5.39 -6.58 16.99
CA SER A 78 -6.64 -5.82 16.81
C SER A 78 -6.62 -5.06 15.49
N LEU A 79 -7.79 -4.95 14.86
CA LEU A 79 -7.96 -4.20 13.62
C LEU A 79 -8.63 -2.86 13.87
N THR A 80 -8.39 -1.90 12.97
CA THR A 80 -8.95 -0.55 13.05
C THR A 80 -9.50 -0.14 11.68
N LEU A 81 -10.78 0.23 11.63
CA LEU A 81 -11.42 0.90 10.51
C LEU A 81 -11.17 2.40 10.63
N SER A 82 -10.56 3.01 9.61
CA SER A 82 -10.33 4.46 9.54
C SER A 82 -11.18 5.05 8.42
N VAL A 83 -11.95 6.09 8.72
CA VAL A 83 -12.97 6.67 7.81
C VAL A 83 -12.78 8.18 7.71
N ARG A 84 -12.78 8.71 6.49
CA ARG A 84 -12.75 10.16 6.21
C ARG A 84 -14.08 10.80 6.57
N ASP A 85 -14.02 11.65 7.59
CA ASP A 85 -15.04 12.53 8.16
C ASP A 85 -15.20 13.88 7.43
N GLU A 86 -16.39 14.44 7.28
CA GLU A 86 -16.59 15.87 6.98
C GLU A 86 -17.54 16.48 8.02
N GLU A 87 -16.99 17.19 9.00
CA GLU A 87 -17.77 17.84 10.05
C GLU A 87 -18.05 19.30 9.70
N ARG A 88 -19.31 19.73 9.80
CA ARG A 88 -19.67 21.15 9.66
C ARG A 88 -19.51 21.84 11.02
N GLY A 89 -18.45 22.63 11.13
CA GLY A 89 -18.19 23.48 12.29
C GLY A 89 -18.67 24.92 12.07
N LEU A 90 -18.57 25.72 13.14
CA LEU A 90 -18.92 27.15 13.13
C LEU A 90 -18.08 27.97 12.13
N SER A 91 -16.86 27.51 11.82
CA SER A 91 -15.91 28.17 10.92
C SER A 91 -15.85 27.56 9.50
N GLY A 92 -16.70 26.57 9.18
CA GLY A 92 -16.74 25.91 7.88
C GLY A 92 -16.66 24.38 7.96
N ILE A 93 -16.23 23.75 6.85
CA ILE A 93 -16.09 22.29 6.76
C ILE A 93 -14.71 21.89 7.31
N MET A 94 -14.70 21.01 8.30
CA MET A 94 -13.50 20.41 8.86
C MET A 94 -13.38 18.95 8.40
N ASN A 95 -12.36 18.66 7.62
CA ASN A 95 -12.04 17.30 7.22
C ASN A 95 -11.32 16.59 8.37
N THR A 96 -11.86 15.45 8.81
CA THR A 96 -11.27 14.66 9.90
C THR A 96 -11.18 13.19 9.52
N VAL A 97 -10.53 12.39 10.35
CA VAL A 97 -10.54 10.92 10.22
C VAL A 97 -11.00 10.32 11.54
N LYS A 98 -12.01 9.46 11.47
CA LYS A 98 -12.53 8.72 12.62
C LYS A 98 -11.99 7.30 12.60
N HIS A 99 -11.55 6.81 13.76
CA HIS A 99 -10.98 5.47 13.90
C HIS A 99 -11.86 4.61 14.81
N TYR A 100 -12.30 3.47 14.28
CA TYR A 100 -13.14 2.51 14.97
C TYR A 100 -12.36 1.22 15.18
N ARG A 101 -12.28 0.77 16.44
CA ARG A 101 -11.66 -0.52 16.75
C ARG A 101 -12.60 -1.64 16.29
N ILE A 102 -12.10 -2.50 15.43
CA ILE A 102 -12.74 -3.76 15.07
C ILE A 102 -12.23 -4.82 16.05
N LYS A 103 -13.15 -5.39 16.82
CA LYS A 103 -12.87 -6.50 17.75
C LYS A 103 -13.07 -7.83 17.03
N HIS A 104 -12.22 -8.80 17.36
CA HIS A 104 -12.28 -10.17 16.85
C HIS A 104 -12.02 -11.17 17.97
N PRO A 105 -12.93 -11.30 18.95
CA PRO A 105 -12.75 -12.25 20.04
C PRO A 105 -12.72 -13.69 19.49
N ASP A 106 -11.80 -14.49 20.03
CA ASP A 106 -11.63 -15.92 19.74
C ASP A 106 -11.51 -16.27 18.25
N TYR A 107 -11.14 -15.30 17.41
CA TYR A 107 -11.08 -15.42 15.96
C TYR A 107 -12.38 -15.90 15.29
N ARG A 108 -13.54 -15.75 15.94
CA ARG A 108 -14.83 -16.27 15.43
C ARG A 108 -15.64 -15.26 14.63
N TYR A 109 -15.73 -14.02 15.11
CA TYR A 109 -16.59 -12.99 14.50
C TYR A 109 -16.02 -11.59 14.70
N TYR A 110 -16.31 -10.70 13.75
CA TYR A 110 -15.87 -9.32 13.75
C TYR A 110 -16.99 -8.39 14.17
N TYR A 111 -16.67 -7.35 14.94
CA TYR A 111 -17.63 -6.30 15.24
C TYR A 111 -16.97 -4.97 15.66
N ILE A 112 -17.68 -3.87 15.43
CA ILE A 112 -17.35 -2.54 15.99
C ILE A 112 -18.20 -2.28 17.25
N THR A 113 -19.49 -2.60 17.17
CA THR A 113 -20.43 -2.53 18.30
C THR A 113 -20.98 -3.92 18.61
N THR A 114 -21.32 -4.21 19.86
CA THR A 114 -21.84 -5.53 20.26
C THR A 114 -23.23 -5.85 19.70
N LYS A 115 -23.87 -4.89 19.01
CA LYS A 115 -25.20 -5.05 18.41
C LYS A 115 -25.15 -5.79 17.07
N CYS A 116 -24.02 -5.74 16.36
CA CYS A 116 -23.86 -6.30 15.02
C CYS A 116 -22.53 -7.06 14.94
N SER A 117 -22.57 -8.36 14.64
CA SER A 117 -21.38 -9.21 14.49
C SER A 117 -21.39 -9.92 13.14
N PHE A 118 -20.21 -10.10 12.54
CA PHE A 118 -20.04 -10.60 11.18
C PHE A 118 -19.06 -11.77 11.16
N SER A 119 -19.25 -12.70 10.21
CA SER A 119 -18.37 -13.87 10.09
C SER A 119 -17.05 -13.53 9.38
N SER A 120 -17.04 -12.46 8.59
CA SER A 120 -15.86 -11.96 7.87
C SER A 120 -15.76 -10.43 7.91
N LEU A 121 -14.57 -9.90 7.63
CA LEU A 121 -14.38 -8.45 7.48
C LEU A 121 -15.10 -7.92 6.24
N GLN A 122 -15.17 -8.70 5.17
CA GLN A 122 -15.91 -8.37 3.95
C GLN A 122 -17.39 -8.10 4.27
N GLU A 123 -18.04 -8.96 5.06
CA GLU A 123 -19.42 -8.76 5.50
C GLU A 123 -19.58 -7.49 6.35
N LEU A 124 -18.64 -7.25 7.27
CA LEU A 124 -18.64 -6.03 8.08
C LEU A 124 -18.57 -4.77 7.21
N ILE A 125 -17.65 -4.75 6.24
CA ILE A 125 -17.48 -3.62 5.31
C ILE A 125 -18.73 -3.44 4.45
N GLN A 126 -19.28 -4.53 3.91
CA GLN A 126 -20.50 -4.49 3.09
C GLN A 126 -21.67 -3.90 3.88
N PHE A 127 -21.86 -4.33 5.13
CA PHE A 127 -22.92 -3.82 6.00
C PHE A 127 -22.81 -2.31 6.22
N TYR A 128 -21.63 -1.82 6.60
CA TYR A 128 -21.41 -0.39 6.85
C TYR A 128 -21.35 0.46 5.56
N SER A 129 -21.26 -0.17 4.40
CA SER A 129 -21.38 0.50 3.09
C SER A 129 -22.84 0.76 2.70
N ILE A 130 -23.78 -0.02 3.25
CA ILE A 130 -25.22 0.18 3.01
C ILE A 130 -25.72 1.37 3.84
N ASP A 131 -25.39 1.39 5.14
CA ASP A 131 -25.76 2.48 6.06
C ASP A 131 -24.76 2.59 7.23
N SER A 132 -24.67 3.77 7.85
CA SER A 132 -23.65 4.08 8.85
C SER A 132 -23.83 3.30 10.16
N HIS A 133 -25.06 2.96 10.56
CA HIS A 133 -25.35 2.19 11.77
C HIS A 133 -24.53 2.63 13.02
N GLY A 134 -24.38 3.94 13.21
CA GLY A 134 -23.64 4.53 14.33
C GLY A 134 -22.17 4.88 14.05
N LEU A 135 -21.66 4.64 12.84
CA LEU A 135 -20.45 5.31 12.34
C LEU A 135 -20.77 6.78 12.00
N CYS A 136 -19.73 7.60 11.84
CA CYS A 136 -19.85 9.01 11.47
C CYS A 136 -20.56 9.20 10.11
N CYS A 137 -20.30 8.30 9.17
CA CYS A 137 -20.94 8.24 7.87
C CYS A 137 -20.91 6.79 7.35
N LYS A 138 -21.70 6.50 6.31
CA LYS A 138 -21.61 5.21 5.62
C LYS A 138 -20.31 5.11 4.83
N LEU A 139 -19.81 3.89 4.67
CA LEU A 139 -18.62 3.64 3.87
C LEU A 139 -18.96 3.79 2.38
N THR A 140 -18.06 4.43 1.62
CA THR A 140 -18.30 4.68 0.19
C THR A 140 -17.32 3.91 -0.68
N ARG A 141 -16.03 4.22 -0.56
CA ARG A 141 -14.97 3.68 -1.40
C ARG A 141 -13.74 3.35 -0.57
N ALA A 142 -13.05 2.27 -0.94
CA ALA A 142 -11.72 1.95 -0.42
C ALA A 142 -10.72 3.09 -0.75
N CYS A 143 -9.91 3.47 0.24
CA CYS A 143 -8.79 4.37 0.02
C CYS A 143 -7.81 3.73 -0.96
N LEU A 144 -7.32 4.49 -1.93
CA LEU A 144 -6.36 3.96 -2.90
C LEU A 144 -5.03 3.70 -2.20
N CYS A 145 -4.61 2.44 -2.18
CA CYS A 145 -3.31 2.05 -1.67
C CYS A 145 -2.21 2.52 -2.63
N PRO A 146 -1.20 3.27 -2.19
CA PRO A 146 -0.01 3.46 -3.01
C PRO A 146 0.64 2.08 -3.27
N PRO A 147 1.15 1.82 -4.48
CA PRO A 147 1.73 0.53 -4.81
C PRO A 147 2.87 0.19 -3.85
N PRO A 148 2.95 -1.06 -3.35
CA PRO A 148 3.99 -1.46 -2.41
C PRO A 148 5.37 -1.28 -3.05
N ILE A 149 6.30 -0.73 -2.27
CA ILE A 149 7.69 -0.62 -2.70
C ILE A 149 8.31 -2.02 -2.65
N THR A 150 8.95 -2.44 -3.74
CA THR A 150 9.66 -3.72 -3.78
C THR A 150 10.97 -3.60 -3.00
N SER A 151 11.35 -4.66 -2.27
CA SER A 151 12.62 -4.72 -1.54
C SER A 151 13.83 -4.73 -2.48
N ASP A 152 13.63 -5.16 -3.73
CA ASP A 152 14.65 -5.19 -4.78
C ASP A 152 14.06 -4.78 -6.14
N LEU A 153 14.92 -4.44 -7.10
CA LEU A 153 14.59 -4.09 -8.47
C LEU A 153 14.12 -5.31 -9.28
N SER A 154 14.65 -6.51 -9.02
CA SER A 154 14.29 -7.75 -9.72
C SER A 154 14.81 -9.02 -9.02
N VAL A 155 14.23 -10.20 -9.34
CA VAL A 155 14.81 -11.51 -8.93
C VAL A 155 16.28 -11.65 -9.32
N LYS A 156 16.64 -11.13 -10.50
CA LYS A 156 17.98 -11.26 -11.05
C LYS A 156 19.00 -10.36 -10.34
N THR A 157 18.56 -9.39 -9.56
CA THR A 157 19.43 -8.46 -8.84
C THR A 157 19.49 -8.72 -7.33
N LYS A 158 18.73 -9.71 -6.83
CA LYS A 158 18.61 -10.05 -5.40
C LYS A 158 19.96 -10.17 -4.66
N ASP A 159 20.99 -10.68 -5.33
CA ASP A 159 22.34 -10.85 -4.77
C ASP A 159 23.41 -10.06 -5.54
N HIS A 160 23.00 -9.16 -6.44
CA HIS A 160 23.90 -8.34 -7.26
C HIS A 160 23.76 -6.87 -6.87
N TRP A 161 24.47 -6.49 -5.79
CA TRP A 161 24.56 -5.10 -5.33
C TRP A 161 25.22 -4.15 -6.34
N GLU A 162 25.97 -4.74 -7.30
CA GLU A 162 26.57 -4.05 -8.43
C GLU A 162 25.76 -4.31 -9.69
N ILE A 163 25.15 -3.26 -10.24
CA ILE A 163 24.47 -3.30 -11.54
C ILE A 163 25.36 -2.66 -12.60
N SER A 164 25.34 -3.23 -13.82
CA SER A 164 26.11 -2.68 -14.94
C SER A 164 25.59 -1.28 -15.29
N LYS A 165 26.48 -0.29 -15.44
CA LYS A 165 26.09 1.06 -15.87
C LYS A 165 25.29 1.07 -17.17
N SER A 166 25.52 0.09 -18.05
CA SER A 166 24.79 -0.06 -19.31
C SER A 166 23.33 -0.50 -19.16
N SER A 167 22.93 -1.07 -18.01
CA SER A 167 21.54 -1.45 -17.75
C SER A 167 20.68 -0.28 -17.26
N ILE A 168 21.27 0.91 -17.13
CA ILE A 168 20.65 2.12 -16.61
C ILE A 168 20.51 3.14 -17.73
N VAL A 169 19.29 3.60 -17.96
CA VAL A 169 19.01 4.73 -18.86
C VAL A 169 18.68 5.95 -18.02
N LEU A 170 19.55 6.96 -18.01
CA LEU A 170 19.29 8.24 -17.35
C LEU A 170 18.28 9.04 -18.17
N THR A 171 17.20 9.49 -17.55
CA THR A 171 16.12 10.19 -18.24
C THR A 171 16.06 11.67 -17.92
N GLU A 172 16.18 12.05 -16.64
CA GLU A 172 15.93 13.41 -16.19
C GLU A 172 16.89 13.78 -15.05
N LYS A 173 17.54 14.93 -15.14
CA LYS A 173 18.39 15.44 -14.06
C LYS A 173 17.53 16.17 -13.03
N LEU A 174 17.55 15.69 -11.79
CA LEU A 174 16.74 16.21 -10.70
C LEU A 174 17.48 17.26 -9.88
N GLY A 175 18.81 17.21 -9.86
CA GLY A 175 19.63 18.17 -9.12
C GLY A 175 21.12 17.97 -9.30
N ALA A 176 21.90 18.95 -8.85
CA ALA A 176 23.35 18.87 -8.76
C ALA A 176 23.81 19.47 -7.43
N GLY A 177 24.80 18.85 -6.81
CA GLY A 177 25.48 19.34 -5.62
C GLY A 177 26.99 19.37 -5.83
N GLN A 178 27.75 19.74 -4.80
CA GLN A 178 29.21 19.84 -4.89
C GLN A 178 29.92 18.51 -5.15
N PHE A 179 29.25 17.38 -4.92
CA PHE A 179 29.84 16.04 -4.96
C PHE A 179 29.22 15.12 -6.01
N GLY A 180 28.31 15.63 -6.83
CA GLY A 180 27.63 14.80 -7.81
C GLY A 180 26.32 15.36 -8.33
N GLU A 181 25.67 14.56 -9.17
CA GLU A 181 24.39 14.86 -9.79
C GLU A 181 23.38 13.77 -9.45
N VAL A 182 22.13 14.19 -9.28
CA VAL A 182 21.01 13.28 -9.06
C VAL A 182 20.22 13.18 -10.35
N TRP A 183 20.08 11.95 -10.83
CA TRP A 183 19.34 11.65 -12.04
C TRP A 183 18.22 10.66 -11.74
N LYS A 184 17.06 10.89 -12.35
CA LYS A 184 16.03 9.89 -12.56
C LYS A 184 16.48 9.00 -13.71
N GLY A 185 16.36 7.69 -13.53
CA GLY A 185 16.68 6.71 -14.56
C GLY A 185 15.69 5.55 -14.60
N MET A 186 15.81 4.72 -15.63
CA MET A 186 15.03 3.50 -15.80
C MET A 186 15.98 2.30 -15.83
N HIS A 187 15.71 1.29 -15.01
CA HIS A 187 16.43 0.03 -14.95
C HIS A 187 15.46 -1.14 -15.11
N ILE A 188 15.59 -1.91 -16.20
CA ILE A 188 14.76 -3.09 -16.52
C ILE A 188 13.27 -2.85 -16.22
N TYR A 189 12.71 -1.77 -16.80
CA TYR A 189 11.30 -1.36 -16.67
C TYR A 189 10.83 -0.85 -15.30
N THR A 190 11.76 -0.66 -14.35
CA THR A 190 11.49 -0.01 -13.05
C THR A 190 12.14 1.38 -13.03
N TYR A 191 11.40 2.39 -12.56
CA TYR A 191 11.97 3.74 -12.34
C TYR A 191 12.83 3.74 -11.08
N ILE A 192 14.04 4.27 -11.19
CA ILE A 192 15.01 4.36 -10.10
C ILE A 192 15.60 5.77 -10.01
N TYR A 193 16.00 6.17 -8.81
CA TYR A 193 16.75 7.40 -8.55
C TYR A 193 18.22 7.05 -8.35
N ILE A 194 19.10 7.76 -9.06
CA ILE A 194 20.53 7.41 -9.13
C ILE A 194 21.34 8.62 -8.71
N TYR A 195 22.18 8.41 -7.71
CA TYR A 195 23.17 9.38 -7.27
C TYR A 195 24.49 9.09 -7.99
N ILE A 196 24.93 9.99 -8.86
CA ILE A 196 26.19 9.86 -9.59
C ILE A 196 27.24 10.70 -8.88
N TYR A 197 28.23 10.04 -8.27
CA TYR A 197 29.42 10.70 -7.74
C TYR A 197 30.31 11.17 -8.90
N ILE A 198 30.61 12.47 -8.93
CA ILE A 198 31.66 13.00 -9.81
C ILE A 198 32.98 12.87 -9.03
N MET A 199 33.82 11.91 -9.38
CA MET A 199 35.22 11.92 -8.91
C MET A 199 35.95 13.07 -9.59
N VAL A 200 36.09 14.19 -8.88
CA VAL A 200 37.02 15.26 -9.27
C VAL A 200 38.42 14.81 -8.89
N TYR A 201 39.23 14.41 -9.86
CA TYR A 201 40.66 14.21 -9.62
C TYR A 201 41.28 15.59 -9.37
N MET A 202 41.64 15.89 -8.12
CA MET A 202 42.54 17.00 -7.84
C MET A 202 43.94 16.60 -8.29
N ILE A 203 44.39 17.18 -9.41
CA ILE A 203 45.82 17.21 -9.74
C ILE A 203 46.43 18.21 -8.78
N PHE A 204 47.17 17.73 -7.77
CA PHE A 204 48.06 18.59 -7.01
C PHE A 204 49.21 18.99 -7.94
N CYS A 205 49.35 20.30 -8.19
CA CYS A 205 50.58 20.87 -8.76
C CYS A 205 51.68 20.88 -7.70
#